data_AF-A0A965R1V6-F1
#
_entry.id   AF-A0A965R1V6-F1
#
_cell.length_a   1.000
_cell.length_b   1.000
_cell.length_c   1.000
_cell.angle_alpha   90.00
_cell.angle_beta   90.00
_cell.angle_gamma   90.00
#
_symmetry.space_group_name_H-M   'P 1'
#
loop_
_entity.id
_entity.type
_entity.pdbx_description
1 polymer ?
#
loop_
_entity_poly.entity_id
_entity_poly.type
_entity_poly.pdbx_seq_one_letter_code
_entity_poly.pdbx_strand_id
1 'polypeptide(L)'
;QGYWTEPHDAQLGYTVPNLRTEYAMRNTHVPVGPWRGVNTNQNGLYLECFMEEVAAAAGRDPLEFRRALMQKHPKHLAVLNAAADKAGWGKPLPAGVHRGLAQFMGYASYTAAVAEVSVKGEEVKVLRLVLATNCGHAVNPDQIAAQVEGSVAYGFDTLQSQSSVANGRMVETNFDRYPIARLRQLPRIETVMAPYRGAGSTLDADESFANAVDVIRYIPRAVQIGFFAPFPNQWFEPGTSTGGSIMRRVAAVEMTVIYLTILLGLPLAVSLWWKTPWFWLTMGFCFLIVVTDAYAIPNVGTLYRLRYGFLMTIAGFGLAAILTYAERARAQRELSVQE
;
A
#
# COMPACT_ATOMS: atom_id res chain seq x y z
N GLN A 1 11.65 6.09 10.08
CA GLN A 1 12.62 5.02 9.77
C GLN A 1 13.37 4.69 11.04
N GLY A 2 13.60 3.41 11.30
CA GLY A 2 14.36 2.94 12.45
C GLY A 2 14.80 1.50 12.24
N TYR A 3 15.57 0.99 13.21
CA TYR A 3 15.88 -0.44 13.29
C TYR A 3 14.87 -1.08 14.26
N TRP A 4 13.94 -1.83 13.70
CA TRP A 4 12.90 -2.54 14.44
C TRP A 4 13.10 -4.03 14.26
N THR A 5 12.83 -4.82 15.32
CA THR A 5 12.84 -6.29 15.26
C THR A 5 11.85 -6.80 14.22
N GLU A 6 10.69 -6.18 14.15
CA GLU A 6 9.68 -6.41 13.10
C GLU A 6 9.45 -5.11 12.31
N PRO A 7 9.60 -5.14 10.97
CA PRO A 7 9.35 -3.96 10.15
C PRO A 7 7.85 -3.62 10.08
N HIS A 8 7.50 -2.40 10.50
CA HIS A 8 6.21 -1.78 10.17
C HIS A 8 6.27 -1.09 8.80
N ASP A 9 5.86 0.18 8.72
CA ASP A 9 5.78 0.91 7.46
C ASP A 9 7.13 1.29 6.87
N ALA A 10 8.21 1.42 7.65
CA ALA A 10 9.53 1.78 7.11
C ALA A 10 10.67 1.21 7.96
N GLN A 11 11.66 0.58 7.31
CA GLN A 11 12.81 -0.02 7.98
C GLN A 11 14.13 0.41 7.33
N LEU A 12 15.16 0.60 8.15
CA LEU A 12 16.53 0.79 7.66
C LEU A 12 17.02 -0.51 7.00
N GLY A 13 17.44 -0.42 5.74
CA GLY A 13 17.90 -1.56 4.95
C GLY A 13 19.35 -1.99 5.17
N TYR A 14 20.04 -1.44 6.17
CA TYR A 14 21.46 -1.66 6.40
C TYR A 14 21.71 -2.13 7.83
N THR A 15 22.60 -3.11 7.97
CA THR A 15 23.11 -3.53 9.27
C THR A 15 24.28 -2.63 9.67
N VAL A 16 24.06 -1.82 10.70
CA VAL A 16 25.10 -1.03 11.37
C VAL A 16 25.13 -1.44 12.86
N PRO A 17 26.32 -1.71 13.43
CA PRO A 17 26.40 -2.26 14.79
C PRO A 17 25.96 -1.26 15.86
N ASN A 18 26.13 0.04 15.60
CA ASN A 18 25.75 1.11 16.51
C ASN A 18 24.88 2.11 15.74
N LEU A 19 23.61 2.22 16.11
CA LEU A 19 22.66 3.13 15.48
C LEU A 19 21.93 3.92 16.56
N ARG A 20 21.90 5.25 16.39
CA ARG A 20 21.03 6.14 17.15
C ARG A 20 20.16 6.91 16.16
N THR A 21 18.85 6.82 16.34
CA THR A 21 17.87 7.55 15.54
C THR A 21 17.04 8.40 16.47
N GLU A 22 17.05 9.71 16.25
CA GLU A 22 16.31 10.68 17.05
C GLU A 22 15.45 11.55 16.14
N TYR A 23 14.42 12.13 16.74
CA TYR A 23 13.48 12.97 16.04
C TYR A 23 13.06 14.11 16.95
N ALA A 24 13.02 15.32 16.39
CA ALA A 24 12.51 16.50 17.06
C ALA A 24 11.38 17.10 16.22
N MET A 25 10.16 17.07 16.75
CA MET A 25 9.01 17.69 16.09
C MET A 25 9.09 19.21 16.19
N ARG A 26 8.96 19.89 15.06
CA ARG A 26 8.83 21.35 14.98
C ARG A 26 7.65 21.69 14.10
N ASN A 27 6.67 22.38 14.69
CA ASN A 27 5.56 22.96 13.94
C ASN A 27 6.00 24.33 13.43
N THR A 28 6.02 24.50 12.12
CA THR A 28 6.29 25.79 11.49
C THR A 28 4.98 26.56 11.29
N HIS A 29 5.07 27.84 10.91
CA HIS A 29 3.90 28.65 10.56
C HIS A 29 3.29 28.27 9.19
N VAL A 30 3.98 27.43 8.42
CA VAL A 30 3.49 26.93 7.13
C VAL A 30 2.70 25.65 7.38
N PRO A 31 1.41 25.58 7.01
CA PRO A 31 0.63 24.36 7.15
C PRO A 31 1.27 23.23 6.35
N VAL A 32 1.44 22.08 6.99
CA VAL A 32 1.95 20.86 6.36
C VAL A 32 0.83 19.85 6.19
N GLY A 33 0.92 19.03 5.14
CA GLY A 33 -0.04 17.98 4.84
C GLY A 33 0.65 16.72 4.32
N PRO A 34 -0.12 15.62 4.12
CA PRO A 34 0.43 14.41 3.54
C PRO A 34 0.83 14.65 2.07
N TRP A 35 2.11 14.42 1.77
CA TRP A 35 2.63 14.29 0.41
C TRP A 35 3.04 12.84 0.18
N ARG A 36 2.94 12.34 -1.07
CA ARG A 36 3.11 10.93 -1.42
C ARG A 36 4.42 10.38 -0.86
N GLY A 37 4.37 9.41 0.06
CA GLY A 37 5.55 8.95 0.83
C GLY A 37 5.69 9.70 2.18
N VAL A 38 4.57 9.81 2.92
CA VAL A 38 4.44 10.66 4.11
C VAL A 38 5.53 10.34 5.14
N ASN A 39 6.30 11.36 5.52
CA ASN A 39 7.40 11.29 6.49
C ASN A 39 8.62 10.43 6.10
N THR A 40 8.65 9.84 4.90
CA THR A 40 9.72 8.91 4.52
C THR A 40 10.67 9.46 3.48
N ASN A 41 10.19 10.21 2.49
CA ASN A 41 10.99 10.57 1.30
C ASN A 41 12.29 11.33 1.63
N GLN A 42 12.20 12.35 2.49
CA GLN A 42 13.34 13.16 2.88
C GLN A 42 14.44 12.31 3.51
N ASN A 43 14.06 11.33 4.33
CA ASN A 43 15.02 10.44 4.97
C ASN A 43 15.68 9.50 3.97
N GLY A 44 14.96 9.08 2.91
CA GLY A 44 15.54 8.29 1.82
C GLY A 44 16.62 9.05 1.07
N LEU A 45 16.37 10.33 0.78
CA LEU A 45 17.38 11.21 0.18
C LEU A 45 18.62 11.31 1.07
N TYR A 46 18.44 11.69 2.35
CA TYR A 46 19.57 11.87 3.27
C TYR A 46 20.38 10.60 3.47
N LEU A 47 19.70 9.48 3.69
CA LEU A 47 20.34 8.19 3.91
C LEU A 47 21.12 7.76 2.67
N GLU A 48 20.50 7.73 1.49
CA GLU A 48 21.15 7.16 0.30
C GLU A 48 22.25 8.06 -0.27
N CYS A 49 22.15 9.38 -0.12
CA CYS A 49 23.26 10.29 -0.40
C CYS A 49 24.43 10.03 0.56
N PHE A 50 24.17 9.92 1.86
CA PHE A 50 25.22 9.63 2.83
C PHE A 50 25.87 8.25 2.58
N MET A 51 25.09 7.24 2.21
CA MET A 51 25.61 5.92 1.84
C MET A 51 26.56 6.00 0.64
N GLU A 52 26.29 6.88 -0.32
CA GLU A 52 27.16 7.14 -1.46
C GLU A 52 28.48 7.78 -1.04
N GLU A 53 28.43 8.81 -0.19
CA GLU A 53 29.62 9.47 0.35
C GLU A 53 30.50 8.51 1.15
N VAL A 54 29.90 7.64 1.96
CA VAL A 54 30.64 6.64 2.74
C VAL A 54 31.27 5.58 1.81
N ALA A 55 30.57 5.14 0.77
CA ALA A 55 31.14 4.21 -0.21
C ALA A 55 32.35 4.82 -0.93
N ALA A 56 32.23 6.09 -1.34
CA ALA A 56 33.31 6.85 -1.96
C ALA A 56 34.51 7.03 -1.02
N ALA A 57 34.27 7.42 0.24
CA ALA A 57 35.31 7.56 1.26
C ALA A 57 36.01 6.23 1.57
N ALA A 58 35.29 5.10 1.47
CA ALA A 58 35.85 3.77 1.61
C ALA A 58 36.58 3.27 0.36
N GLY A 59 36.54 4.00 -0.77
CA GLY A 59 37.09 3.57 -2.04
C GLY A 59 36.42 2.31 -2.61
N ARG A 60 35.15 2.08 -2.28
CA ARG A 60 34.40 0.88 -2.67
C ARG A 60 33.34 1.23 -3.70
N ASP A 61 33.08 0.29 -4.61
CA ASP A 61 31.94 0.39 -5.51
C ASP A 61 30.63 0.57 -4.70
N PRO A 62 29.77 1.54 -5.06
CA PRO A 62 28.56 1.84 -4.29
C PRO A 62 27.55 0.69 -4.17
N LEU A 63 27.47 -0.19 -5.17
CA LEU A 63 26.60 -1.37 -5.13
C LEU A 63 27.18 -2.40 -4.17
N GLU A 64 28.46 -2.73 -4.29
CA GLU A 64 29.13 -3.71 -3.44
C GLU A 64 29.22 -3.25 -1.97
N PHE A 65 29.35 -1.95 -1.75
CA PHE A 65 29.29 -1.36 -0.42
C PHE A 65 27.94 -1.63 0.26
N ARG A 66 26.83 -1.33 -0.44
CA ARG A 66 25.47 -1.58 0.06
C ARG A 66 25.19 -3.07 0.23
N ARG A 67 25.59 -3.92 -0.73
CA ARG A 67 25.46 -5.39 -0.64
C ARG A 67 26.07 -5.96 0.63
N ALA A 68 27.27 -5.49 0.99
CA ALA A 68 27.95 -5.93 2.20
C ALA A 68 27.16 -5.61 3.49
N LEU A 69 26.47 -4.47 3.52
CA LEU A 69 25.68 -4.02 4.66
C LEU A 69 24.26 -4.61 4.68
N MET A 70 23.82 -5.21 3.57
CA MET A 70 22.47 -5.75 3.38
C MET A 70 22.35 -7.26 3.59
N GLN A 71 23.39 -7.95 4.03
CA GLN A 71 23.37 -9.43 4.15
C GLN A 71 22.23 -9.95 5.03
N LYS A 72 21.83 -9.20 6.06
CA LYS A 72 20.70 -9.53 6.95
C LYS A 72 19.35 -8.97 6.48
N HIS A 73 19.32 -8.33 5.31
CA HIS A 73 18.16 -7.64 4.76
C HIS A 73 17.83 -8.17 3.34
N PRO A 74 17.44 -9.45 3.20
CA PRO A 74 17.33 -10.12 1.90
C PRO A 74 16.31 -9.45 0.96
N LYS A 75 15.24 -8.83 1.48
CA LYS A 75 14.25 -8.12 0.66
C LYS A 75 14.79 -6.83 0.06
N HIS A 76 15.56 -6.05 0.83
CA HIS A 76 16.28 -4.87 0.33
C HIS A 76 17.34 -5.27 -0.71
N LEU A 77 18.12 -6.32 -0.39
CA LEU A 77 19.15 -6.84 -1.28
C LEU A 77 18.57 -7.32 -2.62
N ALA A 78 17.41 -7.99 -2.59
CA ALA A 78 16.75 -8.49 -3.79
C ALA A 78 16.34 -7.37 -4.76
N VAL A 79 15.73 -6.29 -4.27
CA VAL A 79 15.36 -5.15 -5.13
C VAL A 79 16.59 -4.40 -5.63
N LEU A 80 17.60 -4.22 -4.79
CA LEU A 80 18.86 -3.58 -5.18
C LEU A 80 19.56 -4.34 -6.32
N ASN A 81 19.66 -5.67 -6.18
CA ASN A 81 20.24 -6.52 -7.21
C ASN A 81 19.40 -6.51 -8.50
N ALA A 82 18.08 -6.62 -8.41
CA ALA A 82 17.20 -6.59 -9.58
C ALA A 82 17.35 -5.27 -10.38
N ALA A 83 17.44 -4.13 -9.68
CA ALA A 83 17.67 -2.84 -10.33
C ALA A 83 19.06 -2.77 -10.98
N ALA A 84 20.11 -3.19 -10.27
CA ALA A 84 21.48 -3.20 -10.77
C ALA A 84 21.67 -4.12 -11.99
N ASP A 85 21.11 -5.33 -11.95
CA ASP A 85 21.21 -6.33 -13.01
C ASP A 85 20.51 -5.84 -14.29
N LYS A 86 19.28 -5.32 -14.15
CA LYS A 86 18.53 -4.73 -15.27
C LYS A 86 19.20 -3.47 -15.82
N ALA A 87 19.80 -2.66 -14.95
CA ALA A 87 20.58 -1.50 -15.36
C ALA A 87 21.88 -1.90 -16.08
N GLY A 88 22.35 -3.13 -15.87
CA GLY A 88 23.65 -3.59 -16.37
C GLY A 88 24.81 -2.94 -15.63
N TRP A 89 24.70 -2.79 -14.31
CA TRP A 89 25.75 -2.26 -13.45
C TRP A 89 27.10 -2.95 -13.73
N GLY A 90 28.20 -2.20 -13.71
CA GLY A 90 29.54 -2.68 -14.07
C GLY A 90 29.81 -2.80 -15.58
N LYS A 91 28.79 -2.73 -16.46
CA LYS A 91 29.02 -2.65 -17.90
C LYS A 91 29.49 -1.24 -18.30
N PRO A 92 30.39 -1.11 -19.30
CA PRO A 92 30.84 0.18 -19.81
C PRO A 92 29.66 1.09 -20.20
N LEU A 93 29.80 2.38 -19.88
CA LEU A 93 28.85 3.41 -20.24
C LEU A 93 29.39 4.27 -21.40
N PRO A 94 28.52 4.90 -22.19
CA PRO A 94 28.94 5.95 -23.12
C PRO A 94 29.68 7.08 -22.40
N ALA A 95 30.59 7.75 -23.10
CA ALA A 95 31.34 8.86 -22.54
C ALA A 95 30.41 9.98 -22.02
N GLY A 96 30.68 10.48 -20.81
CA GLY A 96 29.86 11.51 -20.14
C GLY A 96 28.55 11.01 -19.54
N VAL A 97 28.30 9.70 -19.56
CA VAL A 97 27.18 9.05 -18.87
C VAL A 97 27.68 8.34 -17.62
N HIS A 98 26.96 8.55 -16.52
CA HIS A 98 27.28 8.02 -15.20
C HIS A 98 26.07 7.26 -14.66
N ARG A 99 26.31 6.39 -13.67
CA ARG A 99 25.25 5.69 -12.94
C ARG A 99 25.29 6.04 -11.46
N GLY A 100 24.12 6.24 -10.88
CA GLY A 100 23.91 6.29 -9.44
C GLY A 100 22.83 5.30 -9.05
N LEU A 101 22.83 4.85 -7.80
CA LEU A 101 21.81 3.96 -7.28
C LEU A 101 21.34 4.40 -5.89
N ALA A 102 20.11 4.02 -5.58
CA ALA A 102 19.50 4.26 -4.28
C ALA A 102 18.51 3.14 -3.98
N GLN A 103 18.24 2.89 -2.71
CA GLN A 103 17.22 1.95 -2.28
C GLN A 103 16.44 2.48 -1.10
N PHE A 104 15.26 1.92 -0.90
CA PHE A 104 14.40 2.34 0.18
C PHE A 104 13.31 1.33 0.50
N MET A 105 12.81 1.36 1.72
CA MET A 105 11.61 0.62 2.11
C MET A 105 10.61 1.58 2.76
N GLY A 106 9.39 1.57 2.23
CA GLY A 106 8.30 2.41 2.68
C GLY A 106 6.95 1.76 2.41
N TYR A 107 6.04 1.88 3.38
CA TYR A 107 4.72 1.26 3.41
C TYR A 107 4.75 -0.23 3.06
N ALA A 108 5.64 -0.97 3.72
CA ALA A 108 5.88 -2.40 3.52
C ALA A 108 6.38 -2.82 2.11
N SER A 109 6.62 -1.86 1.21
CA SER A 109 7.18 -2.09 -0.11
C SER A 109 8.67 -1.76 -0.14
N TYR A 110 9.44 -2.60 -0.83
CA TYR A 110 10.88 -2.43 -1.01
C TYR A 110 11.13 -1.93 -2.41
N THR A 111 11.98 -0.91 -2.58
CA THR A 111 12.32 -0.35 -3.87
C THR A 111 13.81 -0.09 -3.99
N ALA A 112 14.31 -0.16 -5.22
CA ALA A 112 15.63 0.33 -5.56
C ALA A 112 15.59 0.95 -6.95
N ALA A 113 16.43 1.95 -7.18
CA ALA A 113 16.53 2.63 -8.46
C ALA A 113 17.98 2.73 -8.89
N VAL A 114 18.23 2.59 -10.19
CA VAL A 114 19.49 2.96 -10.85
C VAL A 114 19.18 4.04 -11.87
N ALA A 115 19.81 5.18 -11.72
CA ALA A 115 19.71 6.31 -12.64
C ALA A 115 20.95 6.33 -13.54
N GLU A 116 20.75 6.38 -14.85
CA GLU A 116 21.78 6.77 -15.81
C GLU A 116 21.63 8.25 -16.12
N VAL A 117 22.67 9.02 -15.85
CA VAL A 117 22.68 10.48 -15.96
C VAL A 117 23.78 10.94 -16.90
N SER A 118 23.51 11.92 -17.75
CA SER A 118 24.56 12.66 -18.45
C SER A 118 24.93 13.91 -17.66
N VAL A 119 26.22 14.17 -17.53
CA VAL A 119 26.73 15.37 -16.86
C VAL A 119 27.49 16.22 -17.88
N LYS A 120 27.08 17.49 -18.03
CA LYS A 120 27.75 18.48 -18.89
C LYS A 120 27.96 19.77 -18.10
N GLY A 121 29.17 19.94 -17.55
CA GLY A 121 29.43 21.02 -16.59
C GLY A 121 28.55 20.84 -15.36
N GLU A 122 27.72 21.84 -15.06
CA GLU A 122 26.75 21.80 -13.96
C GLU A 122 25.39 21.20 -14.37
N GLU A 123 25.16 20.96 -15.66
CA GLU A 123 23.90 20.40 -16.14
C GLU A 123 23.87 18.88 -15.97
N VAL A 124 22.95 18.40 -15.12
CA VAL A 124 22.68 16.98 -14.94
C VAL A 124 21.34 16.64 -15.58
N LYS A 125 21.35 15.68 -16.51
CA LYS A 125 20.14 15.15 -17.15
C LYS A 125 20.01 13.67 -16.90
N VAL A 126 18.89 13.25 -16.33
CA VAL A 126 18.56 11.82 -16.19
C VAL A 126 18.07 11.29 -17.53
N LEU A 127 18.77 10.29 -18.05
CA LEU A 127 18.48 9.68 -19.35
C LEU A 127 17.57 8.47 -19.20
N ARG A 128 17.88 7.63 -18.21
CA ARG A 128 17.20 6.37 -17.94
C ARG A 128 17.10 6.12 -16.45
N LEU A 129 15.98 5.57 -16.01
CA LEU A 129 15.75 5.20 -14.62
C LEU A 129 15.17 3.78 -14.57
N VAL A 130 15.94 2.86 -14.02
CA VAL A 130 15.49 1.48 -13.78
C VAL A 130 15.05 1.38 -12.33
N LEU A 131 13.76 1.12 -12.08
CA LEU A 131 13.23 0.95 -10.73
C LEU A 131 12.81 -0.49 -10.50
N ALA A 132 13.43 -1.13 -9.52
CA ALA A 132 12.95 -2.38 -8.98
C ALA A 132 11.99 -2.13 -7.82
N THR A 133 10.90 -2.89 -7.76
CA THR A 133 9.96 -2.88 -6.64
C THR A 133 9.58 -4.30 -6.23
N ASN A 134 9.45 -4.50 -4.93
CA ASN A 134 8.78 -5.64 -4.32
C ASN A 134 7.66 -5.10 -3.44
N CYS A 135 6.42 -5.26 -3.91
CA CYS A 135 5.20 -4.82 -3.26
C CYS A 135 4.43 -5.97 -2.59
N GLY A 136 5.06 -7.13 -2.41
CA GLY A 136 4.34 -8.35 -2.05
C GLY A 136 3.65 -8.95 -3.27
N HIS A 137 2.40 -9.38 -3.10
CA HIS A 137 1.62 -9.99 -4.18
C HIS A 137 1.27 -8.97 -5.28
N ALA A 138 1.76 -9.22 -6.49
CA ALA A 138 1.50 -8.39 -7.66
C ALA A 138 0.19 -8.80 -8.35
N VAL A 139 -0.90 -8.08 -8.07
CA VAL A 139 -2.24 -8.35 -8.65
C VAL A 139 -2.30 -7.94 -10.12
N ASN A 140 -1.86 -6.72 -10.43
CA ASN A 140 -1.88 -6.18 -11.79
C ASN A 140 -0.52 -5.51 -12.09
N PRO A 141 0.37 -6.22 -12.81
CA PRO A 141 1.69 -5.72 -13.20
C PRO A 141 1.69 -4.35 -13.89
N ASP A 142 0.72 -4.10 -14.77
CA ASP A 142 0.66 -2.86 -15.55
C ASP A 142 0.30 -1.67 -14.66
N GLN A 143 -0.60 -1.87 -13.70
CA GLN A 143 -0.94 -0.84 -12.71
C GLN A 143 0.22 -0.57 -11.75
N ILE A 144 0.99 -1.61 -11.40
CA ILE A 144 2.22 -1.44 -10.61
C ILE A 144 3.23 -0.60 -11.38
N ALA A 145 3.45 -0.89 -12.67
CA ALA A 145 4.32 -0.11 -13.54
C ALA A 145 3.86 1.35 -13.63
N ALA A 146 2.56 1.58 -13.87
CA ALA A 146 2.00 2.94 -13.93
C ALA A 146 2.15 3.69 -12.58
N GLN A 147 2.02 3.01 -11.44
CA GLN A 147 2.24 3.62 -10.13
C GLN A 147 3.71 3.99 -9.90
N VAL A 148 4.64 3.14 -10.36
CA VAL A 148 6.08 3.42 -10.33
C VAL A 148 6.40 4.62 -11.22
N GLU A 149 5.91 4.66 -12.46
CA GLU A 149 6.09 5.79 -13.38
C GLU A 149 5.54 7.10 -12.81
N GLY A 150 4.34 7.06 -12.23
CA GLY A 150 3.76 8.22 -11.55
C GLY A 150 4.58 8.66 -10.33
N SER A 151 5.25 7.73 -9.62
CA SER A 151 6.12 8.09 -8.50
C SER A 151 7.38 8.80 -8.95
N VAL A 152 7.94 8.40 -10.10
CA VAL A 152 9.07 9.09 -10.73
C VAL A 152 8.67 10.50 -11.12
N ALA A 153 7.50 10.69 -11.73
CA ALA A 153 7.01 12.02 -12.08
C ALA A 153 6.92 12.95 -10.85
N TYR A 154 6.38 12.46 -9.73
CA TYR A 154 6.37 13.18 -8.45
C TYR A 154 7.78 13.49 -7.93
N GLY A 155 8.73 12.55 -8.03
CA GLY A 155 10.11 12.77 -7.64
C GLY A 155 10.80 13.86 -8.49
N PHE A 156 10.57 13.86 -9.80
CA PHE A 156 11.12 14.88 -10.71
C PHE A 156 10.51 16.27 -10.50
N ASP A 157 9.26 16.33 -10.04
CA ASP A 157 8.64 17.59 -9.63
C ASP A 157 9.45 18.24 -8.51
N THR A 158 9.84 17.47 -7.48
CA THR A 158 10.61 18.00 -6.34
C THR A 158 12.00 18.55 -6.69
N LEU A 159 12.55 18.22 -7.87
CA LEU A 159 13.86 18.74 -8.31
C LEU A 159 13.77 20.17 -8.83
N GLN A 160 12.58 20.68 -9.13
CA GLN A 160 12.38 22.02 -9.70
C GLN A 160 11.31 22.84 -8.98
N SER A 161 10.34 22.18 -8.35
CA SER A 161 9.24 22.83 -7.64
C SER A 161 9.70 23.41 -6.32
N GLN A 162 9.39 24.68 -6.09
CA GLN A 162 9.69 25.37 -4.85
C GLN A 162 8.47 26.17 -4.38
N SER A 163 8.23 26.12 -3.07
CA SER A 163 7.20 26.89 -2.38
C SER A 163 7.89 27.93 -1.50
N SER A 164 8.03 29.15 -2.03
CA SER A 164 8.74 30.24 -1.37
C SER A 164 7.79 31.03 -0.46
N VAL A 165 8.30 31.45 0.70
CA VAL A 165 7.56 32.31 1.65
C VAL A 165 8.22 33.67 1.72
N ALA A 166 7.47 34.73 1.41
CA ALA A 166 7.90 36.12 1.57
C ALA A 166 6.85 36.89 2.37
N ASN A 167 7.28 37.61 3.41
CA ASN A 167 6.41 38.40 4.29
C ASN A 167 5.20 37.61 4.82
N GLY A 168 5.42 36.34 5.19
CA GLY A 168 4.36 35.46 5.71
C GLY A 168 3.36 34.94 4.67
N ARG A 169 3.64 35.10 3.37
CA ARG A 169 2.75 34.65 2.29
C ARG A 169 3.50 33.80 1.27
N MET A 170 2.79 32.85 0.65
CA MET A 170 3.32 32.10 -0.49
C MET A 170 3.51 33.03 -1.69
N VAL A 171 4.66 32.92 -2.36
CA VAL A 171 4.97 33.71 -3.56
C VAL A 171 4.33 33.08 -4.80
N GLU A 172 4.43 31.76 -4.93
CA GLU A 172 3.89 30.98 -6.03
C GLU A 172 2.42 30.62 -5.75
N THR A 173 1.49 31.44 -6.22
CA THR A 173 0.05 31.27 -5.95
C THR A 173 -0.69 30.47 -7.03
N ASN A 174 -0.03 30.10 -8.13
CA ASN A 174 -0.63 29.42 -9.26
C ASN A 174 0.44 28.68 -10.10
N PHE A 175 0.00 27.76 -10.97
CA PHE A 175 0.86 26.85 -11.74
C PHE A 175 1.65 27.49 -12.89
N ASP A 176 1.39 28.77 -13.19
CA ASP A 176 2.25 29.57 -14.06
C ASP A 176 3.57 29.96 -13.39
N ARG A 177 3.57 30.07 -12.06
CA ARG A 177 4.75 30.43 -11.24
C ARG A 177 5.33 29.26 -10.45
N TYR A 178 4.51 28.25 -10.15
CA TYR A 178 4.96 27.01 -9.53
C TYR A 178 5.39 26.03 -10.62
N PRO A 179 6.69 25.82 -10.86
CA PRO A 179 7.14 24.96 -11.92
C PRO A 179 6.77 23.51 -11.60
N ILE A 180 6.03 22.88 -12.52
CA ILE A 180 5.68 21.45 -12.44
C ILE A 180 6.47 20.69 -13.50
N ALA A 181 6.91 19.48 -13.14
CA ALA A 181 7.54 18.56 -14.08
C ALA A 181 6.67 18.32 -15.33
N ARG A 182 7.28 18.53 -16.50
CA ARG A 182 6.66 18.31 -17.81
C ARG A 182 7.11 16.97 -18.38
N LEU A 183 6.26 16.37 -19.22
CA LEU A 183 6.53 15.08 -19.87
C LEU A 183 7.91 15.04 -20.56
N ARG A 184 8.33 16.14 -21.19
CA ARG A 184 9.63 16.25 -21.88
C ARG A 184 10.86 16.14 -20.96
N GLN A 185 10.68 16.31 -19.65
CA GLN A 185 11.76 16.23 -18.65
C GLN A 185 11.88 14.83 -18.06
N LEU A 186 10.88 13.97 -18.25
CA LEU A 186 10.90 12.62 -17.69
C LEU A 186 11.92 11.73 -18.44
N PRO A 187 12.68 10.90 -17.71
CA PRO A 187 13.61 9.96 -18.32
C PRO A 187 12.85 8.78 -18.92
N ARG A 188 13.57 7.90 -19.63
CA ARG A 188 13.04 6.57 -19.94
C ARG A 188 12.94 5.76 -18.64
N ILE A 189 11.74 5.34 -18.27
CA ILE A 189 11.49 4.58 -17.04
C ILE A 189 11.36 3.09 -17.39
N GLU A 190 12.02 2.24 -16.61
CA GLU A 190 11.90 0.79 -16.72
C GLU A 190 11.59 0.19 -15.35
N THR A 191 10.41 -0.40 -15.22
CA THR A 191 9.97 -1.05 -13.99
C THR A 191 10.39 -2.52 -13.98
N VAL A 192 10.97 -2.96 -12.86
CA VAL A 192 11.29 -4.35 -12.59
C VAL A 192 10.50 -4.78 -11.36
N MET A 193 9.65 -5.78 -11.52
CA MET A 193 9.07 -6.47 -10.37
C MET A 193 10.12 -7.45 -9.86
N ALA A 194 10.76 -7.14 -8.74
CA ALA A 194 11.77 -8.02 -8.17
C ALA A 194 11.09 -9.28 -7.64
N PRO A 195 11.37 -10.47 -8.20
CA PRO A 195 10.71 -11.69 -7.76
C PRO A 195 11.18 -12.05 -6.34
N TYR A 196 10.23 -12.38 -5.47
CA TYR A 196 10.51 -13.08 -4.22
C TYR A 196 9.47 -14.18 -4.02
N ARG A 197 9.92 -15.43 -3.84
CA ARG A 197 9.07 -16.53 -3.38
C ARG A 197 8.71 -16.24 -1.92
N GLY A 198 7.44 -15.96 -1.64
CA GLY A 198 6.96 -15.49 -0.33
C GLY A 198 6.57 -14.01 -0.30
N ALA A 199 6.29 -13.40 -1.46
CA ALA A 199 5.64 -12.09 -1.55
C ALA A 199 4.18 -12.22 -1.09
N GLY A 200 4.00 -12.39 0.21
CA GLY A 200 2.73 -12.69 0.86
C GLY A 200 1.73 -11.54 0.84
N SER A 201 0.46 -11.89 1.03
CA SER A 201 -0.63 -10.96 1.33
C SER A 201 -0.51 -10.42 2.77
N THR A 202 -1.03 -9.23 3.06
CA THR A 202 -1.17 -8.79 4.47
C THR A 202 -2.30 -9.52 5.21
N LEU A 203 -3.14 -10.25 4.45
CA LEU A 203 -4.21 -11.09 4.99
C LEU A 203 -3.73 -12.51 5.31
N ASP A 204 -2.97 -13.12 4.39
CA ASP A 204 -2.35 -14.44 4.51
C ASP A 204 -0.95 -14.40 3.86
N ALA A 205 0.05 -14.03 4.66
CA ALA A 205 1.42 -13.78 4.18
C ALA A 205 2.15 -15.05 3.74
N ASP A 206 1.69 -16.21 4.22
CA ASP A 206 2.35 -17.51 4.03
C ASP A 206 1.71 -18.33 2.90
N GLU A 207 0.59 -17.87 2.33
CA GLU A 207 -0.14 -18.59 1.29
C GLU A 207 0.32 -18.19 -0.12
N SER A 208 0.54 -19.18 -0.97
CA SER A 208 0.91 -18.97 -2.38
C SER A 208 0.15 -19.92 -3.29
N PHE A 209 -0.48 -19.40 -4.34
CA PHE A 209 -1.19 -20.21 -5.33
C PHE A 209 -0.23 -20.63 -6.44
N ALA A 210 0.09 -21.92 -6.53
CA ALA A 210 0.93 -22.47 -7.59
C ALA A 210 0.11 -23.11 -8.71
N ASN A 211 -1.13 -23.51 -8.43
CA ASN A 211 -2.01 -24.18 -9.38
C ASN A 211 -3.51 -23.98 -9.02
N ALA A 212 -4.41 -24.47 -9.89
CA ALA A 212 -5.85 -24.34 -9.70
C ALA A 212 -6.39 -25.10 -8.47
N VAL A 213 -5.71 -26.15 -8.01
CA VAL A 213 -6.10 -26.89 -6.79
C VAL A 213 -5.88 -26.02 -5.56
N ASP A 214 -4.80 -25.24 -5.52
CA ASP A 214 -4.53 -24.31 -4.42
C ASP A 214 -5.60 -23.22 -4.33
N VAL A 215 -6.06 -22.71 -5.49
CA VAL A 215 -7.16 -21.73 -5.57
C VAL A 215 -8.44 -22.32 -4.98
N ILE A 216 -8.79 -23.57 -5.34
CA ILE A 216 -9.98 -24.25 -4.83
C ILE A 216 -9.86 -24.51 -3.33
N ARG A 217 -8.69 -24.95 -2.85
CA ARG A 217 -8.45 -25.20 -1.42
C ARG A 217 -8.58 -23.94 -0.56
N TYR A 218 -8.33 -22.78 -1.14
CA TYR A 218 -8.42 -21.51 -0.45
C TYR A 218 -9.85 -20.96 -0.33
N ILE A 219 -10.85 -21.55 -1.01
CA ILE A 219 -12.25 -21.07 -0.98
C ILE A 219 -12.77 -20.86 0.45
N PRO A 220 -12.62 -21.80 1.40
CA PRO A 220 -13.10 -21.60 2.77
C PRO A 220 -12.43 -20.40 3.45
N ARG A 221 -11.14 -20.19 3.19
CA ARG A 221 -10.37 -19.08 3.74
C ARG A 221 -10.74 -17.75 3.08
N ALA A 222 -10.96 -17.72 1.76
CA ALA A 222 -11.47 -16.56 1.05
C ALA A 222 -12.87 -16.15 1.53
N VAL A 223 -13.76 -17.11 1.80
CA VAL A 223 -15.07 -16.84 2.43
C VAL A 223 -14.88 -16.23 3.81
N GLN A 224 -13.98 -16.80 4.63
CA GLN A 224 -13.69 -16.25 5.96
C GLN A 224 -13.18 -14.81 5.89
N ILE A 225 -12.19 -14.54 5.04
CA ILE A 225 -11.64 -13.21 4.84
C ILE A 225 -12.73 -12.27 4.31
N GLY A 226 -13.42 -12.68 3.25
CA GLY A 226 -14.46 -11.95 2.53
C GLY A 226 -15.61 -11.47 3.42
N PHE A 227 -16.03 -12.28 4.39
CA PHE A 227 -17.12 -11.90 5.27
C PHE A 227 -16.66 -11.33 6.61
N PHE A 228 -15.50 -11.75 7.14
CA PHE A 228 -15.13 -11.47 8.54
C PHE A 228 -13.92 -10.54 8.74
N ALA A 229 -13.33 -10.01 7.67
CA ALA A 229 -12.34 -8.93 7.76
C ALA A 229 -12.97 -7.50 7.95
N PRO A 230 -12.29 -6.55 8.61
CA PRO A 230 -11.11 -6.74 9.43
C PRO A 230 -11.40 -7.70 10.58
N PHE A 231 -10.42 -8.52 10.94
CA PHE A 231 -10.60 -9.55 11.96
C PHE A 231 -10.60 -8.94 13.38
N PRO A 232 -11.25 -9.57 14.38
CA PRO A 232 -11.33 -9.03 15.73
C PRO A 232 -9.99 -8.68 16.39
N ASN A 233 -8.93 -9.43 16.07
CA ASN A 233 -7.57 -9.13 16.53
C ASN A 233 -7.01 -7.82 15.95
N GLN A 234 -7.46 -7.38 14.77
CA GLN A 234 -7.02 -6.15 14.10
C GLN A 234 -7.78 -4.90 14.57
N TRP A 235 -8.91 -5.08 15.26
CA TRP A 235 -9.78 -3.98 15.70
C TRP A 235 -9.15 -3.09 16.77
N PHE A 236 -8.31 -3.68 17.61
CA PHE A 236 -7.72 -3.02 18.77
C PHE A 236 -6.24 -2.70 18.60
N GLU A 237 -5.66 -3.06 17.45
CA GLU A 237 -4.27 -2.71 17.13
C GLU A 237 -4.10 -1.20 16.97
N PRO A 238 -3.06 -0.60 17.60
CA PRO A 238 -2.74 0.81 17.43
C PRO A 238 -2.61 1.15 15.95
N GLY A 239 -3.36 2.17 15.50
CA GLY A 239 -3.17 2.76 14.19
C GLY A 239 -1.88 3.58 14.15
N THR A 240 -1.40 3.86 12.93
CA THR A 240 -0.18 4.67 12.69
C THR A 240 -0.31 6.13 13.15
N SER A 241 -1.51 6.55 13.55
CA SER A 241 -1.79 7.82 14.22
C SER A 241 -2.89 7.65 15.27
N THR A 242 -2.97 8.59 16.21
CA THR A 242 -4.04 8.62 17.23
C THR A 242 -5.43 8.66 16.59
N GLY A 243 -5.61 9.44 15.51
CA GLY A 243 -6.84 9.47 14.72
C GLY A 243 -7.12 8.13 14.02
N GLY A 244 -6.11 7.49 13.43
CA GLY A 244 -6.24 6.17 12.81
C GLY A 244 -6.65 5.08 13.80
N SER A 245 -6.16 5.15 15.03
CA SER A 245 -6.54 4.24 16.12
C SER A 245 -8.02 4.38 16.51
N ILE A 246 -8.53 5.62 16.56
CA ILE A 246 -9.95 5.90 16.83
C ILE A 246 -10.82 5.37 15.69
N MET A 247 -10.45 5.63 14.44
CA MET A 247 -11.22 5.15 13.27
C MET A 247 -11.30 3.63 13.20
N ARG A 248 -10.24 2.90 13.60
CA ARG A 248 -10.27 1.42 13.69
C ARG A 248 -11.28 0.92 14.72
N ARG A 249 -11.36 1.57 15.89
CA ARG A 249 -12.34 1.23 16.93
C ARG A 249 -13.78 1.51 16.49
N VAL A 250 -14.00 2.61 15.78
CA VAL A 250 -15.32 2.92 15.19
C VAL A 250 -15.71 1.85 14.16
N ALA A 251 -14.79 1.49 13.27
CA ALA A 251 -15.03 0.41 12.30
C ALA A 251 -15.31 -0.94 12.98
N ALA A 252 -14.66 -1.25 14.11
CA ALA A 252 -14.92 -2.46 14.88
C ALA A 252 -16.35 -2.52 15.43
N VAL A 253 -16.85 -1.41 15.97
CA VAL A 253 -18.24 -1.30 16.45
C VAL A 253 -19.22 -1.44 15.30
N GLU A 254 -18.98 -0.71 14.21
CA GLU A 254 -19.80 -0.78 12.98
C GLU A 254 -19.89 -2.22 12.47
N MET A 255 -18.75 -2.90 12.30
CA MET A 255 -18.70 -4.27 11.79
C MET A 255 -19.34 -5.29 12.74
N THR A 256 -19.23 -5.09 14.05
CA THR A 256 -19.93 -5.94 15.02
C THR A 256 -21.44 -5.87 14.81
N VAL A 257 -22.00 -4.67 14.62
CA VAL A 257 -23.43 -4.49 14.37
C VAL A 257 -23.84 -5.15 13.05
N ILE A 258 -23.05 -4.98 11.99
CA ILE A 258 -23.31 -5.60 10.69
C ILE A 258 -23.29 -7.13 10.79
N TYR A 259 -22.28 -7.70 11.46
CA TYR A 259 -22.16 -9.15 11.61
C TYR A 259 -23.31 -9.74 12.41
N LEU A 260 -23.75 -9.07 13.49
CA LEU A 260 -24.94 -9.49 14.24
C LEU A 260 -26.21 -9.40 13.39
N THR A 261 -26.33 -8.36 12.57
CA THR A 261 -27.48 -8.18 11.66
C THR A 261 -27.53 -9.28 10.62
N ILE A 262 -26.40 -9.65 10.03
CA ILE A 262 -26.31 -10.76 9.08
C ILE A 262 -26.59 -12.08 9.79
N LEU A 263 -25.97 -12.33 10.94
CA LEU A 263 -26.10 -13.58 11.69
C LEU A 263 -27.55 -13.86 12.11
N LEU A 264 -28.26 -12.84 12.61
CA LEU A 264 -29.64 -12.98 13.09
C LEU A 264 -30.66 -12.80 11.97
N GLY A 265 -30.41 -11.87 11.04
CA GLY A 265 -31.36 -11.48 10.02
C GLY A 265 -31.36 -12.38 8.79
N LEU A 266 -30.20 -12.92 8.38
CA LEU A 266 -30.12 -13.74 7.17
C LEU A 266 -30.95 -15.04 7.25
N PRO A 267 -30.97 -15.79 8.37
CA PRO A 267 -31.87 -16.95 8.51
C PRO A 267 -33.35 -16.58 8.36
N LEU A 268 -33.75 -15.41 8.89
CA LEU A 268 -35.11 -14.88 8.75
C LEU A 268 -35.40 -14.44 7.31
N ALA A 269 -34.43 -13.84 6.63
CA ALA A 269 -34.55 -13.48 5.23
C ALA A 269 -34.74 -14.72 4.36
N VAL A 270 -33.98 -15.78 4.62
CA VAL A 270 -34.14 -17.08 3.95
C VAL A 270 -35.53 -17.63 4.26
N SER A 271 -36.00 -17.66 5.50
CA SER A 271 -37.34 -18.21 5.80
C SER A 271 -38.48 -17.46 5.10
N LEU A 272 -38.34 -16.15 4.92
CA LEU A 272 -39.33 -15.31 4.21
C LEU A 272 -39.27 -15.48 2.69
N TRP A 273 -38.06 -15.56 2.12
CA TRP A 273 -37.85 -15.42 0.67
C TRP A 273 -37.19 -16.63 0.00
N TRP A 274 -37.10 -17.80 0.63
CA TRP A 274 -36.43 -18.97 0.04
C TRP A 274 -37.06 -19.45 -1.27
N LYS A 275 -38.36 -19.23 -1.48
CA LYS A 275 -39.06 -19.59 -2.73
C LYS A 275 -38.91 -18.55 -3.83
N THR A 276 -38.22 -17.46 -3.55
CA THR A 276 -38.21 -16.28 -4.39
C THR A 276 -36.92 -16.25 -5.22
N PRO A 277 -36.97 -16.39 -6.56
CA PRO A 277 -35.76 -16.53 -7.36
C PRO A 277 -34.84 -15.30 -7.32
N TRP A 278 -35.41 -14.09 -7.28
CA TRP A 278 -34.62 -12.86 -7.22
C TRP A 278 -33.75 -12.78 -5.97
N PHE A 279 -34.21 -13.34 -4.84
CA PHE A 279 -33.46 -13.33 -3.58
C PHE A 279 -32.15 -14.11 -3.73
N TRP A 280 -32.22 -15.31 -4.30
CA TRP A 280 -31.03 -16.14 -4.53
C TRP A 280 -30.10 -15.56 -5.59
N LEU A 281 -30.63 -14.92 -6.63
CA LEU A 281 -29.80 -14.22 -7.63
C LEU A 281 -28.99 -13.09 -6.97
N THR A 282 -29.64 -12.24 -6.17
CA THR A 282 -28.96 -11.13 -5.49
C THR A 282 -27.97 -11.64 -4.43
N MET A 283 -28.36 -12.61 -3.61
CA MET A 283 -27.50 -13.19 -2.58
C MET A 283 -26.30 -13.92 -3.19
N GLY A 284 -26.51 -14.69 -4.26
CA GLY A 284 -25.46 -15.40 -4.98
C GLY A 284 -24.46 -14.44 -5.64
N PHE A 285 -24.96 -13.36 -6.25
CA PHE A 285 -24.09 -12.32 -6.82
C PHE A 285 -23.27 -11.61 -5.74
N CYS A 286 -23.89 -11.18 -4.64
CA CYS A 286 -23.18 -10.53 -3.54
C CYS A 286 -22.13 -11.47 -2.92
N PHE A 287 -22.48 -12.73 -2.70
CA PHE A 287 -21.55 -13.74 -2.20
C PHE A 287 -20.36 -13.93 -3.14
N LEU A 288 -20.63 -14.10 -4.44
CA LEU A 288 -19.59 -14.30 -5.45
C LEU A 288 -18.60 -13.13 -5.47
N ILE A 289 -19.10 -11.89 -5.47
CA ILE A 289 -18.23 -10.70 -5.49
C ILE A 289 -17.43 -10.60 -4.20
N VAL A 290 -18.06 -10.77 -3.02
CA VAL A 290 -17.36 -10.71 -1.72
C VAL A 290 -16.23 -11.73 -1.64
N VAL A 291 -16.45 -12.95 -2.13
CA VAL A 291 -15.42 -14.01 -2.15
C VAL A 291 -14.34 -13.70 -3.19
N THR A 292 -14.73 -13.24 -4.39
CA THR A 292 -13.77 -12.88 -5.45
C THR A 292 -12.86 -11.73 -5.02
N ASP A 293 -13.41 -10.70 -4.35
CA ASP A 293 -12.63 -9.60 -3.81
C ASP A 293 -11.62 -10.09 -2.75
N ALA A 294 -11.98 -11.10 -1.96
CA ALA A 294 -11.06 -11.71 -0.99
C ALA A 294 -9.87 -12.43 -1.66
N TYR A 295 -10.02 -12.89 -2.90
CA TYR A 295 -8.90 -13.38 -3.71
C TYR A 295 -8.08 -12.25 -4.33
N ALA A 296 -8.77 -11.25 -4.88
CA ALA A 296 -8.14 -10.22 -5.70
C ALA A 296 -7.44 -9.12 -4.90
N ILE A 297 -7.85 -8.89 -3.64
CA ILE A 297 -7.43 -7.73 -2.86
C ILE A 297 -6.52 -8.15 -1.68
N PRO A 298 -5.20 -7.89 -1.74
CA PRO A 298 -4.23 -8.35 -0.74
C PRO A 298 -4.11 -7.43 0.50
N ASN A 299 -4.92 -6.36 0.56
CA ASN A 299 -4.91 -5.36 1.62
C ASN A 299 -6.27 -5.29 2.32
N VAL A 300 -6.30 -5.51 3.64
CA VAL A 300 -7.52 -5.51 4.46
C VAL A 300 -8.34 -4.22 4.29
N GLY A 301 -7.69 -3.06 4.32
CA GLY A 301 -8.37 -1.76 4.26
C GLY A 301 -8.99 -1.47 2.89
N THR A 302 -8.36 -1.92 1.81
CA THR A 302 -8.94 -1.83 0.46
C THR A 302 -10.07 -2.84 0.29
N LEU A 303 -9.89 -4.07 0.76
CA LEU A 303 -10.91 -5.11 0.73
C LEU A 303 -12.17 -4.68 1.48
N TYR A 304 -11.99 -4.07 2.67
CA TYR A 304 -13.08 -3.50 3.47
C TYR A 304 -13.96 -2.56 2.66
N ARG A 305 -13.36 -1.62 1.92
CA ARG A 305 -14.08 -0.60 1.14
C ARG A 305 -14.78 -1.16 -0.08
N LEU A 306 -14.11 -2.04 -0.83
CA LEU A 306 -14.62 -2.54 -2.10
C LEU A 306 -15.82 -3.47 -1.93
N ARG A 307 -15.76 -4.36 -0.93
CA ARG A 307 -16.86 -5.28 -0.66
C ARG A 307 -18.03 -4.66 0.11
N TYR A 308 -17.84 -3.46 0.66
CA TYR A 308 -18.78 -2.85 1.63
C TYR A 308 -20.20 -2.80 1.07
N GLY A 309 -20.38 -2.38 -0.18
CA GLY A 309 -21.72 -2.30 -0.80
C GLY A 309 -22.43 -3.65 -0.91
N PHE A 310 -21.71 -4.72 -1.24
CA PHE A 310 -22.26 -6.07 -1.34
C PHE A 310 -22.61 -6.62 0.04
N LEU A 311 -21.74 -6.39 1.04
CA LEU A 311 -22.00 -6.79 2.41
C LEU A 311 -23.20 -6.04 3.02
N MET A 312 -23.34 -4.74 2.73
CA MET A 312 -24.49 -3.93 3.16
C MET A 312 -25.78 -4.39 2.49
N THR A 313 -25.73 -4.85 1.24
CA THR A 313 -26.90 -5.41 0.56
C THR A 313 -27.40 -6.67 1.28
N ILE A 314 -26.48 -7.56 1.68
CA ILE A 314 -26.81 -8.76 2.47
C ILE A 314 -27.37 -8.37 3.85
N ALA A 315 -26.72 -7.44 4.55
CA ALA A 315 -27.19 -6.96 5.85
C ALA A 315 -28.57 -6.29 5.75
N GLY A 316 -28.83 -5.56 4.67
CA GLY A 316 -30.11 -4.91 4.39
C GLY A 316 -31.27 -5.91 4.28
N PHE A 317 -31.07 -7.03 3.59
CA PHE A 317 -32.07 -8.12 3.58
C PHE A 317 -32.31 -8.70 4.97
N GLY A 318 -31.24 -8.88 5.76
CA GLY A 318 -31.35 -9.34 7.13
C GLY A 318 -32.19 -8.41 8.00
N LEU A 319 -31.93 -7.09 7.91
CA LEU A 319 -32.70 -6.09 8.66
C LEU A 319 -34.16 -6.02 8.21
N ALA A 320 -34.41 -6.06 6.89
CA ALA A 320 -35.77 -6.09 6.34
C ALA A 320 -36.55 -7.30 6.85
N ALA A 321 -35.92 -8.46 6.97
CA ALA A 321 -36.54 -9.66 7.49
C ALA A 321 -36.88 -9.54 8.98
N ILE A 322 -35.97 -8.98 9.79
CA ILE A 322 -36.20 -8.72 11.22
C ILE A 322 -37.42 -7.79 11.40
N LEU A 323 -37.48 -6.69 10.65
CA LEU A 323 -38.59 -5.75 10.70
C LEU A 323 -39.91 -6.41 10.27
N THR A 324 -39.90 -7.18 9.19
CA THR A 324 -41.09 -7.91 8.70
C THR A 324 -41.64 -8.86 9.77
N TYR A 325 -40.78 -9.59 10.46
CA TYR A 325 -41.20 -10.47 11.55
C TYR A 325 -41.72 -9.70 12.76
N ALA A 326 -41.10 -8.57 13.12
CA ALA A 326 -41.55 -7.72 14.21
C ALA A 326 -42.94 -7.12 13.95
N GLU A 327 -43.21 -6.68 12.71
CA GLU A 327 -44.52 -6.20 12.28
C GLU A 327 -45.59 -7.29 12.35
N ARG A 328 -45.29 -8.50 11.85
CA ARG A 328 -46.20 -9.65 11.94
C ARG A 328 -46.54 -10.01 13.39
N ALA A 329 -45.54 -9.98 14.28
CA ALA A 329 -45.75 -10.25 15.71
C ALA A 329 -46.59 -9.17 16.40
N ARG A 330 -46.43 -7.89 16.03
CA ARG A 330 -47.27 -6.79 16.53
C ARG A 330 -48.71 -6.93 16.06
N ALA A 331 -48.94 -7.21 14.78
CA ALA A 331 -50.27 -7.42 14.23
C ALA A 331 -51.00 -8.59 14.91
N GLN A 332 -50.30 -9.69 15.19
CA GLN A 332 -50.88 -10.81 15.95
C GLN A 332 -51.24 -10.44 17.40
N ARG A 333 -50.43 -9.60 18.07
CA ARG A 333 -50.75 -9.13 19.42
C ARG A 333 -51.96 -8.20 19.46
N GLU A 334 -52.08 -7.30 18.49
CA GLU A 334 -53.23 -6.39 18.39
C GLU A 334 -54.55 -7.15 18.14
N LEU A 335 -54.51 -8.19 17.30
CA LEU A 335 -55.66 -9.09 17.08
C LEU A 335 -56.04 -9.86 18.36
N SER A 336 -55.06 -10.34 19.14
CA SER A 336 -55.31 -11.08 20.39
C SER A 336 -55.81 -10.23 21.57
N VAL A 337 -55.72 -8.89 21.47
CA VAL A 337 -56.22 -7.95 22.50
C VAL A 337 -57.64 -7.48 22.17
N GLN A 338 -58.11 -7.69 20.94
CA GLN A 338 -59.48 -7.37 20.50
C GLN A 338 -60.49 -8.51 20.71
N GLU A 339 -60.03 -9.75 20.97
CA GLU A 339 -60.85 -10.91 21.37
C GLU A 339 -60.99 -11.02 22.89
#